data_AF-A0A8T6CDK2-F1
#
_entry.id   AF-A0A8T6CDK2-F1
#
_cell.length_a   1.000
_cell.length_b   1.000
_cell.length_c   1.000
_cell.angle_alpha   90.00
_cell.angle_beta   90.00
_cell.angle_gamma   90.00
#
_symmetry.space_group_name_H-M   'P 1'
#
loop_
_entity.id
_entity.type
_entity.pdbx_description
1 polymer ?
#
loop_
_entity_poly.entity_id
_entity_poly.type
_entity_poly.pdbx_seq_one_letter_code
_entity_poly.pdbx_strand_id
1 'polypeptide(L)'
;MLQQEMTLARWLFNPFVRIAGWGSLAAGLAGIFLAGIAAAAAGIRFDGLLDMHIVGNVPTHVPIVEGLINWISIVAVSALFAKLFGGGSSVRLLDVAGTLALARAPLVLAASICTIPWIRDSLSYSAILMEGDLASLLPGMLVGALVLLACAVWTIVLMWNAFSITGNMKGVRGAVFFVAALAVGELLSKLLVYRIP
;
A
#
# COMPACT_ATOMS: atom_id res chain seq x y z
N MET A 1 -3.69 27.92 -21.24
CA MET A 1 -3.67 26.65 -20.47
C MET A 1 -3.98 27.01 -19.03
N LEU A 2 -5.25 26.97 -18.62
CA LEU A 2 -5.66 27.40 -17.28
C LEU A 2 -5.06 26.46 -16.25
N GLN A 3 -4.20 26.98 -15.36
CA GLN A 3 -3.83 26.29 -14.12
C GLN A 3 -5.12 26.04 -13.35
N GLN A 4 -5.65 24.83 -13.39
CA GLN A 4 -6.75 24.46 -12.51
C GLN A 4 -6.22 24.48 -11.07
N GLU A 5 -6.82 25.34 -10.25
CA GLU A 5 -6.65 25.37 -8.79
C GLU A 5 -6.74 23.92 -8.24
N MET A 6 -5.74 23.52 -7.46
CA MET A 6 -5.70 22.20 -6.87
C MET A 6 -6.55 22.17 -5.61
N THR A 7 -7.58 21.32 -5.63
CA THR A 7 -8.32 20.99 -4.41
C THR A 7 -7.53 19.96 -3.59
N LEU A 8 -7.65 20.00 -2.26
CA LEU A 8 -7.07 19.01 -1.34
C LEU A 8 -7.41 17.56 -1.78
N ALA A 9 -8.64 17.34 -2.23
CA ALA A 9 -9.10 16.06 -2.71
C ALA A 9 -8.28 15.53 -3.92
N ARG A 10 -7.90 16.40 -4.86
CA ARG A 10 -7.05 15.98 -5.99
C ARG A 10 -5.64 15.61 -5.55
N TRP A 11 -5.08 16.32 -4.57
CA TRP A 11 -3.79 15.95 -3.98
C TRP A 11 -3.85 14.59 -3.28
N LEU A 12 -4.90 14.34 -2.51
CA LEU A 12 -5.04 13.11 -1.72
C LEU A 12 -5.38 11.89 -2.58
N PHE A 13 -6.23 12.03 -3.60
CA PHE A 13 -6.74 10.89 -4.35
C PHE A 13 -6.16 10.76 -5.77
N ASN A 14 -5.51 11.77 -6.32
CA ASN A 14 -4.87 11.67 -7.65
C ASN A 14 -3.61 12.55 -7.77
N PRO A 15 -2.56 12.28 -6.98
CA PRO A 15 -1.33 13.08 -7.00
C PRO A 15 -0.53 12.96 -8.30
N PHE A 16 -0.80 11.92 -9.11
CA PHE A 16 -0.04 11.56 -10.31
C PHE A 16 -0.19 12.54 -11.47
N VAL A 17 -1.20 13.42 -11.41
CA VAL A 17 -1.37 14.51 -12.38
C VAL A 17 -0.21 15.52 -12.31
N ARG A 18 0.50 15.58 -11.17
CA ARG A 18 1.58 16.56 -10.93
C ARG A 18 2.94 15.91 -10.66
N ILE A 19 2.94 14.77 -9.96
CA ILE A 19 4.17 14.06 -9.59
C ILE A 19 4.16 12.69 -10.27
N ALA A 20 4.98 12.54 -11.31
CA ALA A 20 5.20 11.31 -12.06
C ALA A 20 6.70 11.06 -12.26
N GLY A 21 7.05 9.89 -12.79
CA GLY A 21 8.44 9.50 -13.06
C GLY A 21 9.33 9.47 -11.81
N TRP A 22 10.48 10.15 -11.87
CA TRP A 22 11.47 10.15 -10.80
C TRP A 22 10.97 10.77 -9.49
N GLY A 23 10.13 11.82 -9.56
CA GLY A 23 9.61 12.48 -8.37
C GLY A 23 8.69 11.56 -7.56
N SER A 24 7.80 10.82 -8.24
CA SER A 24 6.91 9.87 -7.57
C SER A 24 7.67 8.65 -7.08
N LEU A 25 8.70 8.20 -7.82
CA LEU A 25 9.56 7.12 -7.38
C LEU A 25 10.31 7.47 -6.09
N ALA A 26 10.98 8.62 -6.03
CA ALA A 26 11.72 9.03 -4.84
C ALA A 26 10.80 9.20 -3.62
N ALA A 27 9.67 9.91 -3.79
CA ALA A 27 8.70 10.10 -2.71
C ALA A 27 8.05 8.79 -2.25
N GLY A 28 7.72 7.91 -3.20
CA GLY A 28 7.12 6.60 -2.91
C GLY A 28 8.08 5.65 -2.21
N LEU A 29 9.35 5.59 -2.63
CA LEU A 29 10.38 4.79 -1.96
C LEU A 29 10.66 5.30 -0.55
N ALA A 30 10.72 6.63 -0.36
CA ALA A 30 10.80 7.21 0.97
C ALA A 30 9.59 6.82 1.83
N GLY A 31 8.38 6.85 1.26
CA GLY A 31 7.16 6.38 1.92
C GLY A 31 7.22 4.91 2.33
N ILE A 32 7.69 4.01 1.45
CA ILE A 32 7.88 2.59 1.76
C ILE A 32 8.87 2.41 2.91
N PHE A 33 9.98 3.14 2.91
CA PHE A 33 10.98 3.09 3.97
C PHE A 33 10.42 3.57 5.32
N LEU A 34 9.72 4.71 5.33
CA LEU A 34 9.07 5.25 6.53
C LEU A 34 7.98 4.32 7.07
N ALA A 35 7.17 3.74 6.18
CA ALA A 35 6.17 2.75 6.56
C ALA A 35 6.83 1.50 7.17
N GLY A 36 7.95 1.03 6.62
CA GLY A 36 8.71 -0.09 7.17
C GLY A 36 9.30 0.20 8.57
N ILE A 37 9.83 1.41 8.80
CA ILE A 37 10.29 1.82 10.14
C ILE A 37 9.14 1.83 11.14
N ALA A 38 8.00 2.46 10.78
CA ALA A 38 6.83 2.51 11.63
C ALA A 38 6.28 1.10 11.91
N ALA A 39 6.26 0.23 10.90
CA ALA A 39 5.82 -1.15 11.03
C ALA A 39 6.73 -1.94 11.99
N ALA A 40 8.05 -1.78 11.88
CA ALA A 40 8.98 -2.43 12.82
C ALA A 40 8.75 -1.97 14.27
N ALA A 41 8.51 -0.67 14.48
CA ALA A 41 8.21 -0.12 15.81
C ALA A 41 6.87 -0.61 16.37
N ALA A 42 5.89 -0.88 15.49
CA ALA A 42 4.58 -1.41 15.86
C ALA A 42 4.53 -2.95 15.91
N GLY A 43 5.60 -3.63 15.48
CA GLY A 43 5.65 -5.10 15.43
C GLY A 43 4.85 -5.72 14.29
N ILE A 44 4.90 -5.08 13.12
CA ILE A 44 4.05 -5.38 11.97
C ILE A 44 4.86 -5.95 10.82
N ARG A 45 4.27 -6.92 10.11
CA ARG A 45 4.72 -7.42 8.81
C ARG A 45 3.77 -6.99 7.69
N PHE A 46 4.34 -6.76 6.51
CA PHE A 46 3.63 -6.54 5.26
C PHE A 46 3.74 -7.81 4.41
N ASP A 47 3.21 -8.93 4.91
CA ASP A 47 3.39 -10.28 4.36
C ASP A 47 2.52 -10.60 3.12
N GLY A 48 1.99 -9.57 2.48
CA GLY A 48 1.29 -9.60 1.20
C GLY A 48 1.18 -8.20 0.62
N LEU A 49 0.69 -8.08 -0.61
CA LEU A 49 0.63 -6.82 -1.33
C LEU A 49 -0.22 -5.79 -0.57
N LEU A 50 -1.37 -6.24 -0.05
CA LEU A 50 -2.30 -5.44 0.75
C LEU A 50 -2.36 -5.88 2.22
N ASP A 51 -1.71 -6.97 2.58
CA ASP A 51 -1.77 -7.55 3.92
C ASP A 51 -0.84 -6.84 4.91
N MET A 52 -1.34 -6.74 6.14
CA MET A 52 -0.68 -6.08 7.24
C MET A 52 -1.06 -6.80 8.53
N HIS A 53 -0.07 -7.41 9.19
CA HIS A 53 -0.31 -8.23 10.39
C HIS A 53 0.60 -7.81 11.54
N ILE A 54 0.03 -7.63 12.73
CA ILE A 54 0.80 -7.46 13.97
C ILE A 54 1.26 -8.85 14.42
N VAL A 55 2.57 -9.06 14.45
CA VAL A 55 3.19 -10.36 14.79
C VAL A 55 4.14 -10.28 15.99
N GLY A 56 4.29 -9.10 16.60
CA GLY A 56 5.16 -8.88 17.75
C GLY A 56 6.54 -8.39 17.33
N ASN A 57 7.62 -8.93 17.88
CA ASN A 57 8.95 -8.38 17.60
C ASN A 57 9.42 -8.70 16.17
N VAL A 58 9.64 -7.66 15.35
CA VAL A 58 10.09 -7.78 13.96
C VAL A 58 11.36 -6.95 13.76
N PRO A 59 12.46 -7.54 13.25
CA PRO A 59 13.65 -6.79 12.91
C PRO A 59 13.36 -5.71 11.86
N THR A 60 13.91 -4.50 12.02
CA THR A 60 13.55 -3.34 11.18
C THR A 60 13.70 -3.55 9.68
N HIS A 61 14.67 -4.37 9.26
CA HIS A 61 14.89 -4.65 7.85
C HIS A 61 13.75 -5.48 7.21
N VAL A 62 13.04 -6.30 7.98
CA VAL A 62 12.00 -7.22 7.47
C VAL A 62 10.85 -6.45 6.81
N PRO A 63 10.10 -5.56 7.49
CA PRO A 63 8.96 -4.88 6.87
C PRO A 63 9.39 -3.90 5.76
N ILE A 64 10.63 -3.41 5.79
CA ILE A 64 11.19 -2.61 4.70
C ILE A 64 11.37 -3.47 3.44
N VAL A 65 12.00 -4.64 3.58
CA VAL A 65 12.21 -5.58 2.47
C VAL A 65 10.89 -6.11 1.93
N GLU A 66 9.95 -6.47 2.81
CA GLU A 66 8.58 -6.86 2.43
C GLU A 66 7.88 -5.74 1.65
N GLY A 67 7.93 -4.50 2.14
CA GLY A 67 7.37 -3.34 1.46
C GLY A 67 7.95 -3.13 0.05
N LEU A 68 9.25 -3.36 -0.13
CA LEU A 68 9.92 -3.32 -1.43
C LEU A 68 9.48 -4.47 -2.34
N ILE A 69 9.38 -5.70 -1.81
CA ILE A 69 8.92 -6.87 -2.57
C ILE A 69 7.47 -6.68 -3.04
N ASN A 70 6.60 -6.21 -2.16
CA ASN A 70 5.21 -5.92 -2.48
C ASN A 70 5.10 -4.87 -3.59
N TRP A 71 5.88 -3.81 -3.49
CA TRP A 71 5.97 -2.78 -4.53
C TRP A 71 6.48 -3.33 -5.86
N ILE A 72 7.60 -4.07 -5.87
CA ILE A 72 8.15 -4.67 -7.10
C ILE A 72 7.14 -5.63 -7.74
N SER A 73 6.43 -6.41 -6.92
CA SER A 73 5.42 -7.37 -7.38
C SER A 73 4.29 -6.68 -8.14
N ILE A 74 3.68 -5.64 -7.57
CA ILE A 74 2.59 -4.93 -8.25
C ILE A 74 3.08 -4.12 -9.45
N VAL A 75 4.31 -3.58 -9.41
CA VAL A 75 4.93 -2.90 -10.56
C VAL A 75 5.13 -3.86 -11.72
N ALA A 76 5.70 -5.04 -11.46
CA ALA A 76 5.94 -6.05 -12.49
C ALA A 76 4.64 -6.50 -13.15
N VAL A 77 3.63 -6.84 -12.34
CA VAL A 77 2.32 -7.29 -12.84
C VAL A 77 1.58 -6.17 -13.57
N SER A 78 1.55 -4.96 -13.02
CA SER A 78 0.86 -3.82 -13.64
C SER A 78 1.52 -3.41 -14.96
N ALA A 79 2.85 -3.37 -15.00
CA ALA A 79 3.59 -3.08 -16.23
C ALA A 79 3.34 -4.14 -17.31
N LEU A 80 3.29 -5.42 -16.92
CA LEU A 80 2.96 -6.52 -17.84
C LEU A 80 1.55 -6.35 -18.40
N PHE A 81 0.56 -6.13 -17.53
CA PHE A 81 -0.85 -5.99 -17.94
C PHE A 81 -1.06 -4.76 -18.82
N ALA A 82 -0.43 -3.64 -18.48
CA ALA A 82 -0.45 -2.43 -19.29
C ALA A 82 0.16 -2.65 -20.68
N LYS A 83 1.28 -3.37 -20.77
CA LYS A 83 1.90 -3.70 -22.07
C LYS A 83 1.04 -4.64 -22.92
N LEU A 84 0.42 -5.64 -22.31
CA LEU A 84 -0.37 -6.64 -23.02
C LEU A 84 -1.75 -6.14 -23.42
N PHE A 85 -2.38 -5.30 -22.59
CA PHE A 85 -3.80 -4.96 -22.72
C PHE A 85 -4.10 -3.46 -22.82
N GLY A 86 -3.13 -2.58 -22.58
CA GLY A 86 -3.28 -1.11 -22.49
C GLY A 86 -3.30 -0.35 -23.82
N GLY A 87 -3.27 -1.05 -24.96
CA GLY A 87 -3.57 -0.45 -26.27
C GLY A 87 -2.54 0.53 -26.84
N GLY A 88 -1.34 0.68 -26.26
CA GLY A 88 -0.31 1.58 -26.78
C GLY A 88 1.12 1.26 -26.29
N SER A 89 2.11 1.49 -27.16
CA SER A 89 3.50 1.04 -27.05
C SER A 89 4.42 1.82 -26.10
N SER A 90 3.90 2.73 -25.27
CA SER A 90 4.72 3.64 -24.45
C SER A 90 4.46 3.56 -22.94
N VAL A 91 4.25 2.36 -22.40
CA VAL A 91 4.27 2.14 -20.94
C VAL A 91 5.70 2.35 -20.44
N ARG A 92 5.98 3.54 -19.89
CA ARG A 92 7.25 3.84 -19.24
C ARG A 92 7.28 3.16 -17.88
N LEU A 93 8.15 2.16 -17.72
CA LEU A 93 8.28 1.43 -16.46
C LEU A 93 8.54 2.37 -15.28
N LEU A 94 9.30 3.45 -15.49
CA LEU A 94 9.54 4.46 -14.47
C LEU A 94 8.25 5.12 -13.96
N ASP A 95 7.30 5.42 -14.85
CA ASP A 95 6.04 6.06 -14.46
C ASP A 95 5.15 5.07 -13.68
N VAL A 96 5.08 3.81 -14.11
CA VAL A 96 4.40 2.73 -13.38
C VAL A 96 5.03 2.54 -12.00
N ALA A 97 6.35 2.38 -11.95
CA ALA A 97 7.11 2.16 -10.73
C ALA A 97 6.95 3.30 -9.73
N GLY A 98 7.09 4.54 -10.19
CA GLY A 98 7.01 5.71 -9.33
C GLY A 98 5.60 5.97 -8.81
N THR A 99 4.58 5.90 -9.67
CA THR A 99 3.19 6.12 -9.25
C THR A 99 2.68 5.03 -8.32
N LEU A 100 3.03 3.76 -8.56
CA LEU A 100 2.67 2.66 -7.65
C LEU A 100 3.47 2.68 -6.34
N ALA A 101 4.71 3.18 -6.32
CA ALA A 101 5.44 3.43 -5.08
C ALA A 101 4.70 4.47 -4.24
N LEU A 102 4.37 5.61 -4.84
CA LEU A 102 3.68 6.70 -4.16
C LEU A 102 2.25 6.33 -3.75
N ALA A 103 1.58 5.45 -4.49
CA ALA A 103 0.26 4.95 -4.14
C ALA A 103 0.23 4.21 -2.79
N ARG A 104 1.37 3.73 -2.30
CA ARG A 104 1.51 3.08 -0.98
C ARG A 104 1.73 4.07 0.17
N ALA A 105 1.75 5.38 -0.08
CA ALA A 105 1.92 6.40 0.96
C ALA A 105 0.93 6.27 2.15
N PRO A 106 -0.34 5.87 1.99
CA PRO A 106 -1.23 5.68 3.13
C PRO A 106 -0.76 4.61 4.13
N LEU A 107 0.13 3.69 3.72
CA LEU A 107 0.71 2.69 4.62
C LEU A 107 1.62 3.31 5.69
N VAL A 108 2.18 4.50 5.45
CA VAL A 108 2.92 5.24 6.48
C VAL A 108 1.99 5.56 7.64
N LEU A 109 0.79 6.06 7.35
CA LEU A 109 -0.22 6.37 8.36
C LEU A 109 -0.74 5.09 9.03
N ALA A 110 -1.04 4.06 8.23
CA ALA A 110 -1.51 2.77 8.74
C ALA A 110 -0.53 2.15 9.75
N ALA A 111 0.76 2.10 9.43
CA ALA A 111 1.77 1.57 10.34
C ALA A 111 1.99 2.49 11.55
N SER A 112 1.98 3.81 11.35
CA SER A 112 2.24 4.78 12.43
C SER A 112 1.14 4.78 13.49
N ILE A 113 -0.13 4.63 13.10
CA ILE A 113 -1.20 4.60 14.11
C ILE A 113 -1.08 3.38 15.04
N CYS A 114 -0.55 2.27 14.52
CA CYS A 114 -0.29 1.07 15.30
C CYS A 114 0.95 1.17 16.21
N THR A 115 1.70 2.29 16.22
CA THR A 115 2.73 2.51 17.25
C THR A 115 2.14 3.02 18.56
N ILE A 116 0.87 3.46 18.56
CA ILE A 116 0.14 3.89 19.76
C ILE A 116 -0.18 2.64 20.59
N PRO A 117 0.33 2.49 21.83
CA PRO A 117 0.20 1.25 22.61
C PRO A 117 -1.23 0.76 22.73
N TRP A 118 -2.17 1.65 23.09
CA TRP A 118 -3.58 1.29 23.22
C TRP A 118 -4.20 0.71 21.94
N ILE A 119 -3.85 1.23 20.76
CA ILE A 119 -4.32 0.72 19.47
C ILE A 119 -3.63 -0.60 19.14
N ARG A 120 -2.30 -0.65 19.29
CA ARG A 120 -1.49 -1.84 19.04
C ARG A 120 -1.96 -3.04 19.85
N ASP A 121 -2.13 -2.83 21.15
CA ASP A 121 -2.45 -3.88 22.10
C ASP A 121 -3.89 -4.35 21.84
N SER A 122 -4.80 -3.44 21.49
CA SER A 122 -6.16 -3.79 21.04
C SER A 122 -6.21 -4.61 19.74
N LEU A 123 -5.28 -4.41 18.83
CA LEU A 123 -5.20 -5.13 17.55
C LEU A 123 -4.34 -6.40 17.62
N SER A 124 -3.64 -6.64 18.74
CA SER A 124 -2.75 -7.79 18.90
C SER A 124 -3.52 -9.03 19.36
N TYR A 125 -3.38 -10.12 18.62
CA TYR A 125 -4.00 -11.42 18.96
C TYR A 125 -3.58 -11.92 20.35
N SER A 126 -2.32 -11.68 20.75
CA SER A 126 -1.82 -12.12 22.06
C SER A 126 -2.49 -11.37 23.21
N ALA A 127 -2.78 -10.07 23.05
CA ALA A 127 -3.43 -9.28 24.09
C ALA A 127 -4.89 -9.70 24.28
N ILE A 128 -5.61 -9.95 23.17
CA ILE A 128 -6.99 -10.43 23.19
C ILE A 128 -7.11 -11.76 23.96
N LEU A 129 -6.13 -12.65 23.81
CA LEU A 129 -6.12 -13.94 24.53
C LEU A 129 -5.73 -13.81 26.02
N MET A 130 -4.97 -12.78 26.39
CA MET A 130 -4.43 -12.63 27.76
C MET A 130 -5.25 -11.72 28.67
N GLU A 131 -5.88 -10.67 28.15
CA GLU A 131 -6.57 -9.67 28.99
C GLU A 131 -7.91 -10.13 29.54
N GLY A 132 -8.57 -11.13 28.94
CA GLY A 132 -9.84 -11.70 29.42
C GLY A 132 -11.04 -10.74 29.44
N ASP A 133 -10.82 -9.42 29.36
CA ASP A 133 -11.81 -8.36 29.32
C ASP A 133 -11.80 -7.62 27.97
N LEU A 134 -12.51 -8.22 27.02
CA LEU A 134 -12.67 -7.68 25.66
C LEU A 134 -13.29 -6.27 25.63
N ALA A 135 -14.04 -5.87 26.66
CA ALA A 135 -14.68 -4.56 26.71
C ALA A 135 -13.66 -3.41 26.78
N SER A 136 -12.51 -3.65 27.44
CA SER A 136 -11.42 -2.68 27.55
C SER A 136 -10.69 -2.44 26.22
N LEU A 137 -10.61 -3.47 25.36
CA LEU A 137 -9.94 -3.43 24.06
C LEU A 137 -10.84 -2.91 22.93
N LEU A 138 -12.15 -3.08 23.05
CA LEU A 138 -13.11 -2.80 21.98
C LEU A 138 -12.97 -1.38 21.38
N PRO A 139 -12.80 -0.31 22.18
CA PRO A 139 -12.61 1.03 21.63
C PRO A 139 -11.36 1.16 20.74
N GLY A 140 -10.23 0.59 21.15
CA GLY A 140 -8.98 0.62 20.39
C GLY A 140 -9.07 -0.24 19.13
N MET A 141 -9.75 -1.40 19.22
CA MET A 141 -10.02 -2.28 18.07
C MET A 141 -10.84 -1.55 17.00
N LEU A 142 -11.93 -0.89 17.38
CA LEU A 142 -12.81 -0.20 16.45
C LEU A 142 -12.11 0.98 15.77
N VAL A 143 -11.41 1.81 16.55
CA VAL A 143 -10.66 2.95 15.99
C VAL A 143 -9.55 2.46 15.06
N GLY A 144 -8.77 1.47 15.51
CA GLY A 144 -7.71 0.86 14.72
C GLY A 144 -8.23 0.27 13.41
N ALA A 145 -9.26 -0.57 13.47
CA ALA A 145 -9.85 -1.21 12.29
C ALA A 145 -10.40 -0.19 11.28
N LEU A 146 -11.09 0.86 11.75
CA LEU A 146 -11.63 1.89 10.86
C LEU A 146 -10.52 2.67 10.16
N VAL A 147 -9.46 3.06 10.87
CA VAL A 147 -8.35 3.80 10.26
C VAL A 147 -7.57 2.92 9.29
N LEU A 148 -7.30 1.66 9.65
CA LEU A 148 -6.61 0.71 8.78
C LEU A 148 -7.44 0.42 7.52
N LEU A 149 -8.75 0.22 7.65
CA LEU A 149 -9.65 0.05 6.51
C LEU A 149 -9.66 1.29 5.60
N ALA A 150 -9.71 2.49 6.18
CA ALA A 150 -9.64 3.74 5.42
C ALA A 150 -8.32 3.86 4.65
N CYS A 151 -7.19 3.52 5.28
CA CYS A 151 -5.87 3.53 4.62
C CYS A 151 -5.76 2.47 3.52
N ALA A 152 -6.34 1.28 3.72
CA ALA A 152 -6.39 0.23 2.71
C ALA A 152 -7.20 0.67 1.48
N VAL A 153 -8.41 1.19 1.68
CA VAL A 153 -9.24 1.76 0.61
C VAL A 153 -8.51 2.90 -0.10
N TRP A 154 -7.87 3.80 0.64
CA TRP A 154 -7.11 4.90 0.08
C TRP A 154 -5.94 4.40 -0.80
N THR A 155 -5.20 3.39 -0.32
CA THR A 155 -4.12 2.74 -1.08
C THR A 155 -4.65 2.14 -2.38
N ILE A 156 -5.77 1.41 -2.33
CA ILE A 156 -6.39 0.78 -3.51
C ILE A 156 -6.84 1.85 -4.51
N VAL A 157 -7.45 2.94 -4.05
CA VAL A 157 -7.87 4.06 -4.92
C VAL A 157 -6.66 4.70 -5.61
N LEU A 158 -5.57 4.92 -4.89
CA LEU A 158 -4.33 5.44 -5.47
C LEU A 158 -3.72 4.45 -6.46
N MET A 159 -3.69 3.16 -6.15
CA MET A 159 -3.19 2.12 -7.06
C MET A 159 -4.03 2.05 -8.34
N TRP A 160 -5.36 2.15 -8.23
CA TRP A 160 -6.26 2.21 -9.39
C TRP A 160 -5.93 3.42 -10.27
N ASN A 161 -5.77 4.60 -9.67
CA ASN A 161 -5.46 5.81 -10.43
C ASN A 161 -4.08 5.72 -11.10
N ALA A 162 -3.07 5.19 -10.41
CA ALA A 162 -1.75 4.91 -10.99
C ALA A 162 -1.85 3.96 -12.19
N PHE A 163 -2.53 2.82 -12.02
CA PHE A 163 -2.72 1.80 -13.04
C PHE A 163 -3.48 2.34 -14.26
N SER A 164 -4.58 3.05 -14.02
CA SER A 164 -5.44 3.58 -15.07
C SER A 164 -4.75 4.67 -15.90
N ILE A 165 -3.98 5.55 -15.25
CA ILE A 165 -3.24 6.63 -15.91
C ILE A 165 -2.05 6.08 -16.69
N THR A 166 -1.22 5.24 -16.07
CA THR A 166 0.04 4.76 -16.70
C THR A 166 -0.18 3.68 -17.75
N GLY A 167 -1.24 2.87 -17.60
CA GLY A 167 -1.59 1.81 -18.53
C GLY A 167 -2.63 2.20 -19.59
N ASN A 168 -3.15 3.43 -19.55
CA ASN A 168 -4.28 3.90 -20.39
C ASN A 168 -5.50 2.95 -20.36
N MET A 169 -5.72 2.28 -19.22
CA MET A 169 -6.79 1.31 -19.03
C MET A 169 -7.91 1.94 -18.20
N LYS A 170 -9.03 2.27 -18.84
CA LYS A 170 -10.17 2.97 -18.22
C LYS A 170 -11.46 2.15 -18.31
N GLY A 171 -12.46 2.58 -17.54
CA GLY A 171 -13.78 1.96 -17.50
C GLY A 171 -13.76 0.52 -16.97
N VAL A 172 -14.82 -0.24 -17.26
CA VAL A 172 -15.00 -1.61 -16.76
C VAL A 172 -13.86 -2.53 -17.17
N ARG A 173 -13.40 -2.45 -18.42
CA ARG A 173 -12.27 -3.26 -18.90
C ARG A 173 -11.01 -2.99 -18.09
N GLY A 174 -10.68 -1.72 -17.83
CA GLY A 174 -9.54 -1.37 -16.99
C GLY A 174 -9.69 -1.88 -15.56
N ALA A 175 -10.89 -1.77 -14.98
CA ALA A 175 -11.18 -2.23 -13.62
C ALA A 175 -10.97 -3.75 -13.49
N VAL A 176 -11.43 -4.54 -14.46
CA VAL A 176 -11.20 -5.99 -14.48
C VAL A 176 -9.71 -6.33 -14.48
N PHE A 177 -8.93 -5.68 -15.34
CA PHE A 177 -7.48 -5.92 -15.39
C PHE A 177 -6.75 -5.43 -14.14
N PHE A 178 -7.21 -4.36 -13.51
CA PHE A 178 -6.66 -3.88 -12.25
C PHE A 178 -6.90 -4.87 -11.11
N VAL A 179 -8.13 -5.38 -10.97
CA VAL A 179 -8.45 -6.40 -9.96
C VAL A 179 -7.62 -7.66 -10.18
N ALA A 180 -7.50 -8.10 -11.43
CA ALA A 180 -6.64 -9.24 -11.76
C ALA A 180 -5.15 -8.95 -11.46
N ALA A 181 -4.66 -7.74 -11.73
CA ALA A 181 -3.29 -7.34 -11.39
C ALA A 181 -3.05 -7.31 -9.87
N LEU A 182 -4.02 -6.84 -9.08
CA LEU A 182 -3.96 -6.92 -7.62
C LEU A 182 -3.91 -8.36 -7.13
N ALA A 183 -4.77 -9.23 -7.64
CA ALA A 183 -4.81 -10.64 -7.24
C ALA A 183 -3.51 -11.40 -7.59
N VAL A 184 -2.98 -11.18 -8.80
CA VAL A 184 -1.70 -11.78 -9.22
C VAL A 184 -0.52 -11.18 -8.45
N GLY A 185 -0.55 -9.86 -8.20
CA GLY A 185 0.47 -9.18 -7.40
C GLY A 185 0.50 -9.65 -5.95
N GLU A 186 -0.68 -9.86 -5.35
CA GLU A 186 -0.85 -10.45 -4.02
C GLU A 186 -0.22 -11.84 -3.94
N LEU A 187 -0.57 -12.74 -4.88
CA LEU A 187 0.02 -14.08 -4.93
C LEU A 187 1.54 -14.06 -5.12
N LEU A 188 2.03 -13.22 -6.04
CA LEU A 188 3.45 -13.07 -6.30
C LEU A 188 4.20 -12.56 -5.06
N SER A 189 3.64 -11.55 -4.38
CA SER A 189 4.25 -10.97 -3.19
C SER A 189 4.36 -11.98 -2.04
N LYS A 190 3.28 -12.74 -1.77
CA LYS A 190 3.28 -13.82 -0.77
C LYS A 190 4.32 -14.89 -1.08
N LEU A 191 4.43 -15.30 -2.34
CA LEU A 191 5.43 -16.28 -2.75
C LEU A 191 6.87 -15.80 -2.48
N LEU A 192 7.13 -14.51 -2.73
CA LEU A 192 8.45 -13.91 -2.55
C LEU A 192 8.76 -13.62 -1.07
N VAL A 193 7.78 -13.24 -0.27
CA VAL A 193 7.94 -12.95 1.17
C VAL A 193 7.94 -14.22 2.02
N TYR A 194 7.37 -15.34 1.55
CA TYR A 194 7.28 -16.60 2.30
C TYR A 194 8.61 -17.10 2.88
N ARG A 195 9.75 -16.74 2.28
CA ARG A 195 11.09 -17.15 2.74
C ARG A 195 11.73 -16.18 3.75
N ILE A 196 11.09 -15.06 4.05
CA ILE A 196 11.58 -14.08 5.02
C ILE A 196 11.11 -14.52 6.41
N PRO A 197 12.04 -14.88 7.31
CA PRO A 197 11.71 -15.30 8.67
C PRO A 197 11.01 -14.18 9.45
#